data_AF-A0A975IDL6-F1
#
_entry.id   AF-A0A975IDL6-F1
#
_cell.length_a   1.000
_cell.length_b   1.000
_cell.length_c   1.000
_cell.angle_alpha   90.00
_cell.angle_beta   90.00
_cell.angle_gamma   90.00
#
_symmetry.space_group_name_H-M   'P 1'
#
loop_
_entity.id
_entity.type
_entity.pdbx_description
1 polymer ?
#
loop_
_entity_poly.entity_id
_entity_poly.type
_entity_poly.pdbx_seq_one_letter_code
_entity_poly.pdbx_strand_id
1 'polypeptide(L)' 'MFATTGIIQGNKILTDDSSLERYNGRKVIITVLEEETSYNTVSDEKLFTLSDSLIDRNKKAYRELAQ' A
#
# COMPACT_ATOMS: atom_id res chain seq x y z
N MET A 1 9.31 4.78 -10.24
CA MET A 1 8.10 3.96 -10.05
C MET A 1 8.34 2.65 -10.81
N PHE A 2 8.20 1.50 -10.15
CA PHE A 2 8.41 0.18 -10.75
C PHE A 2 7.11 -0.62 -10.61
N ALA A 3 6.70 -1.31 -11.67
CA ALA A 3 5.49 -2.12 -11.70
C ALA A 3 5.83 -3.48 -12.32
N THR A 4 5.31 -4.54 -11.73
CA THR A 4 5.45 -5.92 -12.21
C THR A 4 4.20 -6.71 -11.88
N THR A 5 4.02 -7.85 -12.52
CA THR A 5 2.89 -8.75 -12.30
C THR A 5 3.33 -9.94 -11.44
N GLY A 6 2.42 -10.41 -10.59
CA GLY A 6 2.70 -11.50 -9.68
C GLY A 6 1.48 -11.91 -8.87
N ILE A 7 1.59 -13.03 -8.17
CA ILE A 7 0.54 -13.60 -7.33
C ILE A 7 0.86 -13.29 -5.88
N ILE A 8 -0.13 -12.79 -5.13
CA ILE A 8 -0.01 -12.57 -3.69
C ILE A 8 -0.49 -13.83 -2.97
N GLN A 9 0.39 -14.45 -2.19
CA GLN A 9 0.09 -15.62 -1.37
C GLN A 9 0.43 -15.34 0.10
N GLY A 10 -0.57 -14.92 0.87
CA GLY A 10 -0.39 -14.48 2.25
C GLY A 10 0.52 -13.25 2.32
N ASN A 11 1.70 -13.37 2.93
CA ASN A 11 2.70 -12.31 3.04
C ASN A 11 3.84 -12.43 1.99
N LYS A 12 3.68 -13.29 0.99
CA LYS A 12 4.66 -13.49 -0.10
C LYS A 12 4.09 -12.99 -1.42
N ILE A 13 4.97 -12.47 -2.28
CA ILE A 13 4.70 -12.23 -3.69
C ILE A 13 5.46 -13.28 -4.48
N LEU A 14 4.74 -14.03 -5.31
CA LEU A 14 5.30 -14.97 -6.28
C LEU A 14 5.31 -14.31 -7.66
N THR A 15 6.47 -14.18 -8.26
CA THR A 15 6.64 -13.60 -9.60
C THR A 15 7.85 -14.24 -10.27
N ASP A 16 7.84 -14.29 -11.59
CA ASP A 16 9.01 -14.68 -12.39
C ASP A 16 10.01 -13.52 -12.55
N ASP A 17 9.66 -12.33 -12.04
CA ASP A 17 10.49 -11.14 -12.09
C ASP A 17 11.53 -11.10 -10.96
N SER A 18 12.77 -11.48 -11.28
CA SER A 18 13.90 -11.47 -10.36
C SER A 18 14.28 -10.08 -9.85
N SER A 19 13.75 -9.00 -10.43
CA SER A 19 14.02 -7.65 -9.95
C SER A 19 13.47 -7.39 -8.55
N LEU A 20 12.45 -8.14 -8.10
CA LEU A 20 11.91 -8.02 -6.74
C LEU A 20 12.83 -8.60 -5.65
N GLU A 21 13.80 -9.44 -6.01
CA GLU A 21 14.73 -10.05 -5.05
C GLU A 21 15.48 -9.00 -4.21
N ARG A 22 15.74 -7.83 -4.81
CA ARG A 22 16.40 -6.70 -4.13
C ARG A 22 15.63 -6.16 -2.92
N TYR A 23 14.34 -6.49 -2.80
CA TYR A 23 13.46 -6.07 -1.72
C TYR A 23 13.25 -7.15 -0.65
N ASN A 24 13.79 -8.35 -0.82
CA ASN A 24 13.68 -9.42 0.16
C ASN A 24 14.23 -8.97 1.53
N GLY A 25 13.44 -9.22 2.59
CA GLY A 25 13.78 -8.82 3.95
C GLY A 25 13.61 -7.32 4.25
N ARG A 26 13.13 -6.50 3.29
CA ARG A 26 12.88 -5.07 3.47
C ARG A 26 11.39 -4.79 3.62
N LYS A 27 11.06 -3.75 4.39
CA LYS A 27 9.70 -3.22 4.45
C LYS A 27 9.42 -2.44 3.16
N VAL A 28 8.40 -2.85 2.41
CA VAL A 28 7.99 -2.21 1.15
C VAL A 28 6.50 -1.89 1.16
N ILE A 29 6.11 -0.88 0.39
CA ILE A 29 4.71 -0.58 0.09
C ILE A 29 4.42 -1.17 -1.29
N ILE A 30 3.43 -2.05 -1.37
CA ILE A 30 3.00 -2.71 -2.61
C ILE A 30 1.63 -2.16 -2.95
N THR A 31 1.48 -1.61 -4.17
CA THR A 31 0.18 -1.22 -4.71
C THR A 31 -0.26 -2.29 -5.69
N VAL A 32 -1.38 -2.93 -5.40
CA VAL A 32 -1.98 -3.96 -6.25
C VAL A 32 -3.02 -3.27 -7.13
N LEU A 33 -2.85 -3.38 -8.45
CA LEU A 33 -3.84 -2.90 -9.42
C LEU A 33 -4.68 -4.10 -9.84
N GLU A 34 -5.96 -4.07 -9.51
CA GLU A 34 -6.92 -5.07 -9.96
C GLU A 34 -7.39 -4.67 -11.37
N GLU A 35 -7.09 -5.50 -12.39
CA GLU A 35 -7.39 -5.17 -13.79
C GLU A 35 -8.90 -5.16 -14.10
N GLU A 36 -9.72 -5.86 -13.31
CA GLU A 36 -11.16 -5.99 -13.61
C GLU A 36 -12.04 -4.86 -13.06
N THR A 37 -11.50 -4.02 -12.16
CA THR A 37 -12.27 -2.92 -11.55
C THR A 37 -11.71 -1.58 -12.01
N SER A 38 -12.51 -0.78 -12.74
CA SER A 38 -12.12 0.57 -13.16
C SER A 38 -11.67 1.38 -11.94
N TYR A 39 -10.38 1.68 -11.85
CA TYR A 39 -9.86 2.48 -10.75
C TYR A 39 -10.04 3.96 -11.07
N ASN A 40 -10.59 4.69 -10.10
CA ASN A 40 -10.64 6.13 -10.18
C ASN A 40 -9.29 6.68 -9.71
N THR A 41 -8.55 7.32 -10.61
CA THR A 41 -7.37 8.09 -10.23
C THR A 41 -7.82 9.30 -9.42
N VAL A 42 -7.24 9.48 -8.24
CA VAL A 42 -7.42 10.70 -7.42
C VAL A 42 -6.19 11.58 -7.56
N SER A 43 -6.37 12.90 -7.46
CA SER A 43 -5.23 13.83 -7.42
C SER A 43 -4.40 13.61 -6.15
N ASP A 44 -3.11 13.94 -6.22
CA ASP A 44 -2.19 13.89 -5.08
C ASP A 44 -2.73 14.70 -3.89
N GLU A 45 -3.29 15.89 -4.14
CA GLU A 45 -3.91 16.73 -3.12
C GLU A 45 -5.05 16.02 -2.38
N LYS A 46 -5.90 15.30 -3.11
CA LYS A 46 -7.00 14.52 -2.53
C LYS A 46 -6.47 13.33 -1.75
N LEU A 47 -5.42 12.67 -2.25
CA LEU A 47 -4.76 11.56 -1.57
C LEU A 47 -4.13 12.01 -0.24
N PHE A 48 -3.40 13.13 -0.23
CA PHE A 48 -2.77 13.68 0.96
C PHE A 48 -3.82 14.08 2.01
N THR A 49 -4.88 14.76 1.59
CA THR A 49 -5.99 15.14 2.49
C THR A 49 -6.62 13.92 3.17
N LEU A 50 -6.88 12.84 2.41
CA LEU A 50 -7.42 11.60 2.95
C LEU A 50 -6.43 10.91 3.91
N SER A 51 -5.15 10.88 3.55
CA SER A 51 -4.08 10.30 4.37
C SER A 51 -3.97 11.02 5.71
N ASP A 52 -3.91 12.35 5.71
CA ASP A 52 -3.77 13.15 6.94
C ASP A 52 -4.96 12.96 7.87
N SER A 53 -6.18 12.95 7.32
CA SER A 53 -7.40 12.68 8.09
C SER A 53 -7.38 11.31 8.76
N LEU A 54 -6.93 10.27 8.06
CA LEU A 54 -6.82 8.92 8.62
C LEU A 54 -5.75 8.84 9.71
N ILE A 55 -4.61 9.48 9.50
CA ILE A 55 -3.52 9.54 10.48
C ILE A 55 -4.00 10.21 11.76
N ASP A 56 -4.70 11.33 11.68
CA ASP A 56 -5.19 12.05 12.85
C ASP A 56 -6.25 11.28 13.61
N ARG A 57 -7.17 10.61 12.89
CA ARG A 57 -8.15 9.72 13.51
C ARG A 57 -7.48 8.57 14.27
N ASN A 58 -6.47 7.95 13.67
CA ASN A 58 -5.72 6.87 14.31
C ASN A 58 -4.94 7.37 15.53
N LYS A 59 -4.26 8.51 15.44
CA LYS A 59 -3.57 9.13 16.59
C LYS A 59 -4.53 9.38 17.75
N LYS A 60 -5.74 9.86 17.47
CA LYS A 60 -6.77 10.09 18.50
C LYS A 60 -7.21 8.77 19.13
N ALA A 61 -7.55 7.77 18.33
CA ALA A 61 -7.95 6.44 18.83
C ALA A 61 -6.86 5.80 19.71
N TYR A 62 -5.58 5.90 19.33
CA TYR A 62 -4.48 5.39 20.15
C TYR A 62 -4.32 6.13 21.48
N ARG A 63 -4.59 7.44 21.53
CA ARG A 63 -4.58 8.19 22.79
C ARG A 63 -5.71 7.76 23.73
N GLU A 64 -6.89 7.49 23.17
CA GLU A 64 -8.06 7.02 23.94
C GLU A 64 -7.87 5.60 24.48
N LEU A 65 -7.17 4.73 23.74
CA LEU A 65 -6.84 3.37 24.20
C LEU A 65 -5.70 3.31 25.23
N ALA A 66 -4.92 4.38 25.36
CA ALA A 66 -3.83 4.49 26.31
C ALA A 66 -4.26 5.11 27.66
N GLN A 67 -5.55 5.41 27.84
CA GLN A 67 -6.17 5.78 29.12
C GLN A 67 -6.70 4.54 29.85
#